data_AF-A0AAV3BR88-F1
#
_entry.id   AF-A0AAV3BR88-F1
#
_cell.length_a   1.000
_cell.length_b   1.000
_cell.length_c   1.000
_cell.angle_alpha   90.00
_cell.angle_beta   90.00
_cell.angle_gamma   90.00
#
_symmetry.space_group_name_H-M   'P 1'
#
loop_
_entity.id
_entity.type
_entity.pdbx_description
1 polymer ?
#
loop_
_entity_poly.entity_id
_entity_poly.type
_entity_poly.pdbx_seq_one_letter_code
_entity_poly.pdbx_strand_id
1 'polypeptide(L)'
;MRTAQDVANELNISRSDVYNLLRKKRFSPLVQKKGGQVAISNKLFNLLKEEIDNKRSLDEIEKNETINTQDVEKIETKENTPNKMQEKEDFKSNIIEVLKKQINLKDNQIAILNSIINNNLERISELEGKQEDFKKLSEELELLKSTLNDLNKKKRKKRVLGLF
;
A
#
# COMPACT_ATOMS: atom_id res chain seq x y z
N MET A 1 -25.06 1.24 13.13
CA MET A 1 -24.75 1.72 11.77
C MET A 1 -24.72 3.22 11.84
N ARG A 2 -23.70 3.85 11.26
CA ARG A 2 -23.45 5.28 11.33
C ARG A 2 -23.74 5.93 9.99
N THR A 3 -24.17 7.18 9.99
CA THR A 3 -24.25 7.99 8.77
C THR A 3 -22.88 8.58 8.43
N ALA A 4 -22.71 9.09 7.21
CA ALA A 4 -21.48 9.82 6.86
C ALA A 4 -21.26 11.06 7.74
N GLN A 5 -22.33 11.66 8.28
CA GLN A 5 -22.23 12.79 9.19
C GLN A 5 -21.71 12.38 10.57
N ASP A 6 -22.21 11.26 11.10
CA ASP A 6 -21.75 10.74 12.40
C ASP A 6 -20.27 10.38 12.35
N VAL A 7 -19.82 9.77 11.25
CA VAL A 7 -18.41 9.44 11.03
C VAL A 7 -17.53 10.67 10.86
N ALA A 8 -18.03 11.72 10.19
CA ALA A 8 -17.32 12.98 10.06
C ALA A 8 -17.07 13.63 11.44
N ASN A 9 -18.10 13.63 12.29
CA ASN A 9 -18.02 14.17 13.65
C ASN A 9 -17.09 13.33 14.54
N GLU A 10 -17.21 11.99 14.52
CA GLU A 10 -16.38 11.09 15.35
C GLU A 10 -14.89 11.10 14.96
N LEU A 11 -14.58 11.26 13.67
CA LEU A 11 -13.20 11.25 13.17
C LEU A 11 -12.60 12.66 13.01
N ASN A 12 -13.37 13.71 13.33
CA ASN A 12 -13.00 15.11 13.17
C ASN A 12 -12.48 15.44 11.75
N ILE A 13 -13.24 15.05 10.74
CA ILE A 13 -12.96 15.30 9.31
C ILE A 13 -14.20 15.85 8.61
N SER A 14 -14.02 16.46 7.43
CA SER A 14 -15.17 16.99 6.70
C SER A 14 -16.05 15.85 6.16
N ARG A 15 -17.35 16.12 6.03
CA ARG A 15 -18.30 15.18 5.41
C ARG A 15 -17.87 14.81 3.97
N SER A 16 -17.27 15.74 3.25
CA SER A 16 -16.73 15.53 1.90
C SER A 16 -15.57 14.53 1.91
N ASP A 17 -14.68 14.62 2.90
CA ASP A 17 -13.54 13.69 3.04
C ASP A 17 -14.01 12.28 3.33
N VAL A 18 -15.07 12.13 4.14
CA VAL A 18 -15.71 10.83 4.35
C VAL A 18 -16.17 10.25 3.00
N TYR A 19 -16.87 11.03 2.17
CA TYR A 19 -17.31 10.53 0.86
C TYR A 19 -16.14 10.21 -0.09
N ASN A 20 -15.06 11.00 -0.05
CA ASN A 20 -13.86 10.75 -0.85
C ASN A 20 -13.17 9.45 -0.45
N LEU A 21 -13.06 9.18 0.86
CA LEU A 21 -12.54 7.91 1.38
C LEU A 21 -13.43 6.76 0.93
N LEU A 22 -14.75 6.88 1.06
CA LEU A 22 -15.69 5.83 0.68
C LEU A 22 -15.70 5.52 -0.84
N ARG A 23 -15.27 6.45 -1.69
CA ARG A 23 -15.12 6.23 -3.14
C ARG A 23 -13.87 5.43 -3.51
N LYS A 24 -12.88 5.31 -2.62
CA LYS A 24 -11.67 4.50 -2.90
C LYS A 24 -12.06 3.04 -3.16
N LYS A 25 -11.37 2.39 -4.10
CA LYS A 25 -11.61 0.98 -4.50
C LYS A 25 -11.64 0.00 -3.32
N ARG A 26 -10.87 0.27 -2.26
CA ARG A 26 -10.79 -0.55 -1.04
C ARG A 26 -12.05 -0.49 -0.18
N PHE A 27 -12.74 0.66 -0.15
CA PHE A 27 -13.87 0.91 0.77
C PHE A 27 -15.22 0.87 0.05
N SER A 28 -15.26 1.19 -1.24
CA SER A 28 -16.47 1.20 -2.06
C SER A 28 -17.34 -0.08 -1.95
N PRO A 29 -16.77 -1.30 -1.97
CA PRO A 29 -17.57 -2.54 -1.85
C PRO A 29 -18.22 -2.74 -0.47
N LEU A 30 -17.72 -2.06 0.56
CA LEU A 30 -18.19 -2.20 1.95
C LEU A 30 -19.28 -1.17 2.31
N VAL A 31 -19.57 -0.24 1.40
CA VAL A 31 -20.58 0.81 1.58
C VAL A 31 -21.97 0.24 1.39
N GLN A 32 -22.83 0.42 2.39
CA GLN A 32 -24.23 0.03 2.31
C GLN A 32 -25.10 1.27 2.11
N LYS A 33 -26.22 1.13 1.39
CA LYS A 33 -27.23 2.18 1.24
C LYS A 33 -28.50 1.75 1.97
N LYS A 34 -29.03 2.61 2.84
CA LYS A 34 -30.36 2.46 3.45
C LYS A 34 -31.18 3.70 3.13
N GLY A 35 -32.27 3.53 2.37
CA GLY A 35 -33.18 4.63 2.02
C GLY A 35 -32.51 5.79 1.28
N GLY A 36 -31.57 5.51 0.37
CA GLY A 36 -30.82 6.54 -0.38
C GLY A 36 -29.67 7.18 0.40
N GLN A 37 -29.55 6.94 1.71
CA GLN A 37 -28.45 7.41 2.53
C GLN A 37 -27.35 6.35 2.67
N VAL A 38 -26.11 6.82 2.81
CA VAL A 38 -24.94 5.97 3.03
C VAL A 38 -24.92 5.51 4.49
N ALA A 39 -24.99 4.20 4.69
CA ALA A 39 -24.91 3.53 5.98
C ALA A 39 -23.53 2.87 6.13
N ILE A 40 -22.80 3.30 7.15
CA ILE A 40 -21.45 2.84 7.46
C ILE A 40 -21.54 1.80 8.59
N SER A 41 -21.03 0.60 8.34
CA SER A 41 -20.94 -0.47 9.34
C SER A 41 -19.83 -0.17 10.35
N ASN A 42 -19.90 -0.77 11.54
CA ASN A 42 -18.85 -0.60 12.55
C ASN A 42 -17.48 -1.10 12.05
N LYS A 43 -17.48 -2.15 11.23
CA LYS A 43 -16.26 -2.67 10.59
C LYS A 43 -15.64 -1.65 9.62
N LEU A 44 -16.46 -1.03 8.77
CA LEU A 44 -15.99 0.00 7.84
C LEU A 44 -15.50 1.25 8.57
N PHE A 45 -16.18 1.63 9.65
CA PHE A 45 -15.74 2.73 10.51
C PHE A 45 -14.34 2.51 11.09
N ASN A 46 -14.06 1.32 11.63
CA ASN A 46 -12.73 1.02 12.20
C ASN A 46 -11.62 1.11 11.14
N LEU A 47 -11.88 0.65 9.92
CA LEU A 47 -10.92 0.74 8.81
C LEU A 47 -10.68 2.20 8.37
N LEU A 48 -11.72 3.03 8.38
CA LEU A 48 -11.58 4.46 8.08
C LEU A 48 -10.82 5.19 9.17
N LYS A 49 -11.05 4.83 10.43
CA LYS A 49 -10.32 5.37 11.58
C LYS A 49 -8.82 5.07 11.45
N GLU A 50 -8.47 3.81 11.21
CA GLU A 50 -7.09 3.37 11.02
C GLU A 50 -6.40 4.10 9.85
N GLU A 51 -7.07 4.28 8.72
CA GLU A 51 -6.54 5.03 7.57
C GLU A 51 -6.29 6.51 7.90
N ILE A 52 -7.16 7.14 8.69
CA ILE A 52 -7.00 8.55 9.09
C ILE A 52 -5.90 8.71 10.13
N ASP A 53 -5.82 7.81 11.11
CA ASP A 53 -4.79 7.84 12.14
C ASP A 53 -3.41 7.62 11.51
N ASN A 54 -3.29 6.70 10.54
CA ASN A 54 -2.05 6.52 9.76
C ASN A 54 -1.68 7.77 8.97
N LYS A 55 -2.65 8.43 8.31
CA LYS A 55 -2.39 9.70 7.60
C LYS A 55 -1.94 10.82 8.54
N ARG A 56 -2.58 10.98 9.69
CA ARG A 56 -2.18 11.98 10.69
C ARG A 56 -0.76 11.73 11.20
N SER A 57 -0.39 10.47 11.42
CA SER A 57 0.97 10.12 11.85
C SER A 57 2.02 10.46 10.78
N LEU A 58 1.70 10.29 9.50
CA LEU A 58 2.55 10.71 8.38
C LEU A 58 2.62 12.25 8.28
N ASP A 59 1.49 12.95 8.42
CA ASP A 59 1.43 14.41 8.36
C ASP A 59 2.14 15.07 9.56
N GLU A 60 2.16 14.44 10.74
CA GLU A 60 2.93 14.90 11.92
C GLU A 60 4.43 14.73 11.71
N ILE A 61 4.86 13.67 11.01
CA ILE A 61 6.26 13.50 10.58
C ILE A 61 6.62 14.58 9.56
N GLU A 62 5.76 14.87 8.57
CA GLU A 62 5.99 15.92 7.56
C GLU A 62 5.95 17.34 8.14
N LYS A 63 5.10 17.63 9.14
CA LYS A 63 5.03 18.94 9.82
C LYS A 63 6.26 19.24 10.67
N ASN A 64 6.90 18.22 11.22
CA ASN A 64 8.15 18.37 11.95
C ASN A 64 9.37 18.53 11.00
N GLU A 65 9.18 18.28 9.71
CA GLU A 65 10.22 18.42 8.65
C GLU A 65 9.99 19.61 7.71
N THR A 66 8.85 20.30 7.78
CA THR A 66 8.56 21.48 6.94
C THR A 66 9.11 22.76 7.58
N ILE A 67 10.35 23.10 7.24
CA ILE A 67 10.88 24.45 7.40
C ILE A 67 9.95 25.41 6.64
N ASN A 68 9.29 26.31 7.36
CA ASN A 68 8.47 27.37 6.78
C ASN A 68 9.37 28.29 5.94
N THR A 69 9.33 28.14 4.62
CA THR A 69 10.18 28.88 3.66
C THR A 69 9.76 30.33 3.43
N GLN A 70 8.73 30.84 4.12
CA GLN A 70 8.26 32.22 3.93
C GLN A 70 9.17 33.31 4.52
N ASP A 71 10.13 32.98 5.39
CA ASP A 71 11.02 34.00 6.00
C ASP A 71 12.31 34.26 5.21
N VAL A 72 12.54 33.57 4.07
CA VAL A 72 13.79 33.72 3.31
C VAL A 72 13.78 34.93 2.36
N GLU A 73 12.62 35.45 1.95
CA GLU A 73 12.56 36.52 0.93
C GLU A 73 12.66 37.96 1.47
N LYS A 74 12.72 38.20 2.79
CA LYS A 74 12.64 39.56 3.35
C LYS A 74 13.92 40.17 3.93
N ILE A 75 15.06 39.46 3.99
CA ILE A 75 16.23 39.94 4.77
C ILE A 75 17.44 40.34 3.88
N GLU A 76 17.27 40.47 2.56
CA GLU A 76 18.36 40.94 1.69
C GLU A 76 18.68 42.45 1.78
N THR A 77 18.02 43.21 2.66
CA THR A 77 18.37 44.62 2.87
C THR A 77 18.52 44.97 4.34
N LYS A 78 19.73 44.77 4.88
CA LYS A 78 20.45 45.80 5.66
C LYS A 78 21.85 45.30 6.06
N GLU A 79 22.80 46.12 5.65
CA GLU A 79 24.24 46.02 5.82
C GLU A 79 24.71 46.32 7.25
N ASN A 80 25.90 45.79 7.57
CA ASN A 80 26.93 46.29 8.51
C ASN A 80 26.75 46.16 10.04
N THR A 81 27.42 45.16 10.65
CA THR A 81 28.22 45.29 11.90
C THR A 81 29.11 44.03 12.10
N PRO A 82 30.32 44.16 12.70
CA PRO A 82 31.36 43.11 12.68
C PRO A 82 31.17 42.15 13.87
N ASN A 83 30.23 41.21 13.75
CA ASN A 83 30.16 40.01 14.60
C ASN A 83 29.77 38.74 13.81
N LYS A 84 29.74 38.85 12.47
CA LYS A 84 29.04 37.94 11.55
C LYS A 84 29.80 36.68 11.16
N MET A 85 31.08 36.53 11.50
CA MET A 85 31.86 35.35 11.09
C MET A 85 31.51 34.10 11.90
N GLN A 86 31.31 34.24 13.21
CA GLN A 86 31.03 33.11 14.10
C GLN A 86 29.59 32.61 13.94
N GLU A 87 28.60 33.52 13.89
CA GLU A 87 27.22 33.14 13.56
C GLU A 87 27.10 32.47 12.19
N LYS A 88 27.78 32.97 11.14
CA LYS A 88 27.74 32.35 9.81
C LYS A 88 28.29 30.94 9.78
N GLU A 89 29.35 30.65 10.56
CA GLU A 89 29.89 29.29 10.67
C GLU A 89 28.95 28.37 11.45
N ASP A 90 28.35 28.85 12.54
CA ASP A 90 27.37 28.10 13.35
C ASP A 90 26.10 27.79 12.54
N PHE A 91 25.60 28.74 11.73
CA PHE A 91 24.49 28.51 10.80
C PHE A 91 24.83 27.46 9.73
N LYS A 92 26.04 27.51 9.16
CA LYS A 92 26.49 26.55 8.14
C LYS A 92 26.65 25.14 8.74
N SER A 93 27.17 25.06 9.96
CA SER A 93 27.31 23.82 10.72
C SER A 93 25.95 23.16 11.00
N ASN A 94 24.96 23.96 11.42
CA ASN A 94 23.61 23.48 11.70
C ASN A 94 22.92 22.93 10.43
N ILE A 95 23.08 23.62 9.29
CA ILE A 95 22.55 23.12 7.99
C ILE A 95 23.21 21.79 7.60
N ILE A 96 24.52 21.65 7.78
CA ILE A 96 25.24 20.40 7.47
C ILE A 96 24.74 19.26 8.38
N GLU A 97 24.47 19.52 9.65
CA GLU A 97 23.95 18.50 10.57
C GLU A 97 22.54 18.05 10.19
N VAL A 98 21.67 18.99 9.80
CA VAL A 98 20.32 18.69 9.30
C VAL A 98 20.39 17.84 8.04
N LEU A 99 21.23 18.20 7.08
CA LEU A 99 21.42 17.43 5.84
C LEU A 99 21.94 16.01 6.13
N LYS A 100 22.87 15.85 7.08
CA LYS A 100 23.34 14.51 7.51
C LYS A 100 22.21 13.65 8.09
N LYS A 101 21.35 14.24 8.93
CA LYS A 101 20.18 13.53 9.48
C LYS A 101 19.23 13.09 8.37
N GLN A 102 18.97 13.96 7.38
CA GLN A 102 18.15 13.62 6.22
C GLN A 102 18.76 12.51 5.36
N ILE A 103 20.08 12.53 5.14
CA ILE A 103 20.78 11.46 4.41
C ILE A 103 20.60 10.13 5.14
N ASN A 104 20.85 10.09 6.45
CA ASN A 104 20.67 8.87 7.25
C ASN A 104 19.22 8.34 7.21
N LEU A 105 18.23 9.23 7.25
CA LEU A 105 16.82 8.84 7.10
C LEU A 105 16.55 8.22 5.73
N LYS A 106 17.07 8.82 4.66
CA LYS A 106 16.93 8.30 3.30
C LYS A 106 17.65 6.96 3.13
N ASP A 107 18.84 6.80 3.70
CA ASP A 107 19.60 5.54 3.65
C ASP A 107 18.84 4.42 4.37
N ASN A 108 18.23 4.71 5.53
CA ASN A 108 17.38 3.77 6.23
C ASN A 108 16.13 3.38 5.42
N GLN A 109 15.49 4.36 4.76
CA GLN A 109 14.37 4.10 3.85
C GLN A 109 14.79 3.21 2.68
N ILE A 110 15.95 3.47 2.08
CA ILE A 110 16.53 2.64 1.00
C ILE A 110 16.78 1.22 1.48
N ALA A 111 17.34 1.04 2.68
CA ALA A 111 17.58 -0.29 3.25
C ALA A 111 16.28 -1.08 3.45
N ILE A 112 15.24 -0.44 3.98
CA ILE A 112 13.91 -1.06 4.15
C ILE A 112 13.32 -1.45 2.79
N LEU A 113 13.37 -0.54 1.80
CA LEU A 113 12.87 -0.81 0.45
C LEU A 113 13.61 -1.98 -0.19
N ASN A 114 14.93 -2.06 -0.05
CA ASN A 114 15.72 -3.16 -0.58
C ASN A 114 15.35 -4.50 0.08
N SER A 115 15.09 -4.51 1.39
CA SER A 115 14.60 -5.72 2.08
C SER A 115 13.23 -6.17 1.53
N ILE A 116 12.31 -5.22 1.33
CA ILE A 116 10.99 -5.52 0.74
C ILE A 116 11.13 -6.05 -0.69
N ILE A 117 12.00 -5.46 -1.51
CA ILE A 117 12.27 -5.92 -2.87
C ILE A 117 12.78 -7.36 -2.87
N ASN A 118 13.77 -7.67 -2.02
CA ASN A 118 14.32 -9.02 -1.93
C ASN A 118 13.26 -10.05 -1.52
N ASN A 119 12.47 -9.76 -0.48
CA ASN A 119 11.39 -10.64 -0.05
C ASN A 119 10.36 -10.87 -1.17
N ASN A 120 10.02 -9.83 -1.93
CA ASN A 120 9.09 -9.96 -3.05
C ASN A 120 9.68 -10.79 -4.19
N LEU A 121 10.98 -10.65 -4.48
CA LEU A 121 11.67 -11.45 -5.50
C LEU A 121 11.68 -12.94 -5.11
N GLU A 122 12.00 -13.26 -3.86
CA GLU A 122 11.92 -14.64 -3.35
C GLU A 122 10.51 -15.21 -3.52
N ARG A 123 9.48 -14.42 -3.16
CA ARG A 123 8.09 -14.85 -3.30
C ARG A 123 7.67 -15.08 -4.74
N ILE A 124 8.16 -14.27 -5.67
CA ILE A 124 7.93 -14.46 -7.11
C ILE A 124 8.53 -15.78 -7.56
N SER A 125 9.79 -16.06 -7.22
CA SER A 125 10.45 -17.33 -7.58
C SER A 125 9.73 -18.55 -7.00
N GLU A 126 9.21 -18.48 -5.77
CA GLU A 126 8.38 -19.56 -5.20
C GLU A 126 7.09 -19.80 -6.01
N LEU A 127 6.45 -18.72 -6.49
CA LEU A 127 5.21 -18.81 -7.27
C LEU A 127 5.47 -19.35 -8.68
N GLU A 128 6.58 -18.94 -9.31
CA GLU A 128 7.01 -19.47 -10.60
C GLU A 128 7.27 -20.99 -10.51
N GLY A 129 7.91 -21.46 -9.44
CA GLY A 129 8.08 -22.90 -9.20
C GLY A 129 6.75 -23.65 -9.11
N LYS A 130 5.79 -23.12 -8.34
CA LYS A 130 4.44 -23.71 -8.23
C LYS A 130 3.67 -23.70 -9.55
N GLN A 131 3.87 -22.68 -10.38
CA GLN A 131 3.24 -22.59 -11.69
C GLN A 131 3.76 -23.70 -12.62
N GLU A 132 5.06 -23.99 -12.58
CA GLU A 132 5.64 -25.09 -13.35
C GLU A 132 5.12 -26.46 -12.89
N ASP A 133 4.98 -26.68 -11.59
CA ASP A 133 4.38 -27.90 -11.04
C ASP A 133 2.91 -28.06 -11.49
N PHE A 134 2.14 -26.98 -11.49
CA PHE A 134 0.76 -27.00 -11.98
C PHE A 134 0.68 -27.36 -13.47
N LYS A 135 1.62 -26.87 -14.27
CA LYS A 135 1.70 -27.19 -15.71
C LYS A 135 1.97 -28.69 -15.92
N LYS A 136 2.94 -29.26 -15.20
CA LYS A 136 3.22 -30.71 -15.25
C LYS A 136 2.00 -31.54 -14.85
N LEU A 137 1.33 -31.16 -13.76
CA LEU A 137 0.11 -31.83 -13.31
C LEU A 137 -1.01 -31.77 -14.37
N SER A 138 -1.16 -30.64 -15.06
CA SER A 138 -2.13 -30.49 -16.14
C SER A 138 -1.82 -31.42 -17.33
N GLU A 139 -0.55 -31.60 -17.67
CA GLU A 139 -0.12 -32.50 -18.73
C GLU A 139 -0.39 -33.97 -18.36
N GLU A 140 -0.08 -34.37 -17.11
CA GLU A 140 -0.38 -35.71 -16.59
C GLU A 140 -1.89 -36.00 -16.59
N LEU A 141 -2.73 -35.03 -16.24
CA LEU A 141 -4.19 -35.18 -16.26
C LEU A 141 -4.74 -35.41 -17.68
N GLU A 142 -4.24 -34.70 -18.68
CA GLU A 142 -4.65 -34.92 -20.07
C GLU A 142 -4.18 -36.29 -20.60
N LEU A 143 -2.98 -36.74 -20.19
CA LEU A 143 -2.51 -38.09 -20.50
C LEU A 143 -3.36 -39.18 -19.84
N LEU A 144 -3.75 -38.99 -18.56
CA LEU A 144 -4.63 -39.91 -17.87
C LEU A 144 -6.02 -39.97 -18.53
N LYS A 145 -6.56 -38.82 -18.91
CA LYS A 145 -7.87 -38.70 -19.58
C LYS A 145 -7.88 -39.37 -20.95
N SER A 146 -6.82 -39.21 -21.75
CA SER A 146 -6.68 -39.90 -23.04
C SER A 146 -6.59 -41.41 -22.85
N THR A 147 -5.78 -41.87 -21.89
CA THR A 147 -5.63 -43.30 -21.54
C THR A 147 -6.95 -43.93 -21.09
N LEU A 148 -7.70 -43.23 -20.23
CA LEU A 148 -9.01 -43.68 -19.75
C LEU A 148 -10.03 -43.78 -20.89
N ASN A 149 -10.03 -42.81 -21.81
CA ASN A 149 -10.88 -42.84 -22.99
C ASN A 149 -10.56 -44.06 -23.88
N ASP A 150 -9.29 -44.37 -24.08
CA ASP A 150 -8.89 -45.51 -24.91
C ASP A 150 -9.19 -46.86 -24.24
N LEU A 151 -9.00 -46.96 -22.92
CA LEU A 151 -9.44 -48.12 -22.14
C LEU A 151 -10.96 -48.32 -22.26
N ASN A 152 -11.74 -47.24 -22.15
CA ASN A 152 -13.18 -47.29 -22.32
C ASN A 152 -13.59 -47.73 -23.73
N LYS A 153 -12.92 -47.24 -24.78
CA LYS A 153 -13.14 -47.71 -26.16
C LYS A 153 -12.83 -49.20 -26.30
N LYS A 154 -11.68 -49.67 -25.79
CA LYS A 154 -11.30 -51.09 -25.81
C LYS A 154 -12.31 -51.96 -25.06
N LYS A 155 -12.75 -51.53 -23.87
CA LYS A 155 -13.78 -52.21 -23.07
C LYS A 155 -15.11 -52.32 -23.81
N ARG A 156 -15.57 -51.23 -24.45
CA ARG A 156 -16.78 -51.23 -25.28
C ARG A 156 -16.65 -52.20 -26.46
N LYS A 157 -15.51 -52.19 -27.16
CA LYS A 157 -15.26 -53.11 -28.28
C LYS A 157 -15.28 -54.59 -27.86
N LYS A 158 -14.65 -54.94 -26.72
CA LYS A 158 -14.71 -56.29 -26.16
C LYS A 158 -16.13 -56.74 -25.85
N ARG A 159 -16.94 -55.87 -25.23
CA ARG A 159 -18.36 -56.13 -24.97
C ARG A 159 -19.17 -56.40 -26.24
N VAL A 160 -18.97 -55.60 -27.28
CA VAL A 160 -19.67 -55.78 -28.57
C VAL A 160 -19.27 -57.11 -29.22
N LEU A 161 -18.02 -57.54 -29.08
CA LEU A 161 -17.51 -58.80 -29.63
C LEU A 161 -17.85 -60.04 -28.77
N GLY A 162 -18.54 -59.89 -27.63
CA GLY A 162 -18.84 -61.01 -26.73
C GLY A 162 -17.59 -61.66 -26.09
N LEU A 163 -16.44 -60.98 -26.16
CA LEU A 163 -15.19 -61.40 -25.52
C LEU A 163 -15.22 -60.89 -24.08
N PHE A 164 -15.74 -61.70 -23.16
CA PHE A 164 -15.80 -61.41 -21.72
C PHE A 164 -14.48 -61.77 -21.02
#